data_AF-A0A090EWS2-F1
#
_entry.id   AF-A0A090EWS2-F1
#
_cell.length_a   1.000
_cell.length_b   1.000
_cell.length_c   1.000
_cell.angle_alpha   90.00
_cell.angle_beta   90.00
_cell.angle_gamma   90.00
#
_symmetry.space_group_name_H-M   'P 1'
#
loop_
_entity.id
_entity.type
_entity.pdbx_description
1 polymer ?
#
loop_
_entity_poly.entity_id
_entity_poly.type
_entity_poly.pdbx_seq_one_letter_code
_entity_poly.pdbx_strand_id
1 'polypeptide(L)'
;MTRVGVLELRVPQDRTGRFSTELFERYQRSEKALVSALVEMYVQGVWTRKVKAITEELCGHAFAAATVSAATVRLDEALKAFFAQPLKESYPYRILDARYERAREAGVIASQAVLVAIGVDWEGRRLKPFDVFQRKRA
;
A
#
# COMPACT_ATOMS: atom_id res chain seq x y z
N MET A 1 -6.73 11.61 -15.55
CA MET A 1 -7.55 11.72 -14.34
C MET A 1 -6.79 12.50 -13.29
N THR A 2 -7.30 13.67 -12.94
CA THR A 2 -6.73 14.56 -11.92
C THR A 2 -7.76 14.80 -10.83
N ARG A 3 -7.35 15.47 -9.75
CA ARG A 3 -8.26 15.84 -8.63
C ARG A 3 -9.44 16.72 -9.06
N VAL A 4 -9.32 17.42 -10.19
CA VAL A 4 -10.35 18.29 -10.76
C VAL A 4 -11.14 17.62 -11.89
N GLY A 5 -10.93 16.32 -12.13
CA GLY A 5 -11.65 15.53 -13.13
C GLY A 5 -10.79 15.11 -14.32
N VAL A 6 -11.45 14.87 -15.47
CA VAL A 6 -10.77 14.49 -16.71
C VAL A 6 -10.26 15.74 -17.41
N LEU A 7 -8.95 15.79 -17.65
CA LEU A 7 -8.31 16.83 -18.46
C LEU A 7 -7.84 16.21 -19.78
N GLU A 8 -8.30 16.77 -20.88
CA GLU A 8 -7.78 16.45 -22.21
C GLU A 8 -6.57 17.31 -22.51
N LEU A 9 -5.40 16.68 -22.63
CA LEU A 9 -4.14 17.36 -22.89
C LEU A 9 -3.65 17.01 -24.29
N ARG A 10 -3.33 18.04 -25.08
CA ARG A 10 -2.60 17.89 -26.33
C ARG A 10 -1.11 17.89 -26.00
N VAL A 11 -0.51 16.71 -25.98
CA VAL A 11 0.92 16.54 -25.71
C VAL A 11 1.69 16.72 -27.02
N PRO A 12 2.67 17.64 -27.09
CA PRO A 12 3.53 17.78 -28.26
C PRO A 12 4.23 16.46 -28.58
N GLN A 13 4.46 16.19 -29.86
CA GLN A 13 5.25 15.05 -30.31
C GLN A 13 6.37 15.55 -31.22
N ASP A 14 7.59 15.09 -30.97
CA ASP A 14 8.71 15.30 -31.87
C ASP A 14 8.73 14.22 -32.95
N ARG A 15 9.33 14.53 -34.10
CA ARG A 15 9.43 13.58 -35.22
C ARG A 15 10.21 12.30 -34.86
N THR A 16 11.10 12.37 -33.87
CA THR A 16 11.91 11.24 -33.41
C THR A 16 11.29 10.47 -32.25
N GLY A 17 10.13 10.89 -31.72
CA GLY A 17 9.48 10.23 -30.59
C GLY A 17 10.25 10.27 -29.27
N ARG A 18 11.20 11.21 -29.10
CA ARG A 18 12.01 11.41 -27.89
C ARG A 18 11.42 12.43 -26.92
N PHE A 19 10.36 13.15 -27.30
CA PHE A 19 9.73 14.13 -26.42
C PHE A 19 9.10 13.45 -25.19
N SER A 20 9.47 13.94 -24.02
CA SER A 20 8.84 13.65 -22.73
C SER A 20 8.68 14.95 -21.96
N THR A 21 7.55 15.13 -21.28
CA THR A 21 7.35 16.30 -20.41
C THR A 21 8.01 16.06 -19.05
N GLU A 22 8.41 17.13 -18.37
CA GLU A 22 8.83 17.05 -16.95
C GLU A 22 7.62 16.98 -16.00
N LEU A 23 6.44 17.40 -16.49
CA LEU A 23 5.21 17.47 -15.70
C LEU A 23 4.57 16.09 -15.44
N PHE A 24 4.69 15.15 -16.39
CA PHE A 24 4.10 13.82 -16.27
C PHE A 24 4.88 12.79 -17.09
N GLU A 25 4.86 11.55 -16.64
CA GLU A 25 5.51 10.45 -17.34
C GLU A 25 4.75 10.05 -18.61
N ARG A 26 5.47 9.40 -19.54
CA ARG A 26 4.85 8.85 -20.75
C ARG A 26 3.76 7.85 -20.37
N TYR A 27 2.61 7.94 -21.03
CA TYR A 27 1.41 7.12 -20.74
C TYR A 27 0.78 7.31 -19.35
N GLN A 28 1.20 8.32 -18.57
CA GLN A 28 0.60 8.61 -17.28
C GLN A 28 -0.83 9.11 -17.47
N ARG A 29 -1.81 8.27 -17.08
CA ARG A 29 -3.24 8.59 -17.18
C ARG A 29 -3.84 9.15 -15.91
N SER A 30 -3.13 9.10 -14.79
CA SER A 30 -3.60 9.60 -13.50
C SER A 30 -2.55 10.48 -12.83
N GLU A 31 -2.99 11.53 -12.16
CA GLU A 31 -2.14 12.41 -11.36
C GLU A 31 -1.46 11.63 -10.22
N LYS A 32 -0.16 11.84 -10.00
CA LYS A 32 0.61 11.15 -8.94
C LYS A 32 0.07 11.46 -7.54
N ALA A 33 -0.21 12.73 -7.25
CA ALA A 33 -0.76 13.16 -5.97
C ALA A 33 -2.10 12.48 -5.64
N LEU A 34 -2.96 12.31 -6.65
CA LEU A 34 -4.22 11.59 -6.51
C LEU A 34 -3.98 10.12 -6.16
N VAL A 35 -3.07 9.45 -6.88
CA VAL A 35 -2.72 8.05 -6.60
C VAL A 35 -2.14 7.89 -5.19
N SER A 36 -1.28 8.81 -4.74
CA SER A 36 -0.74 8.78 -3.37
C SER A 36 -1.83 8.90 -2.30
N ALA A 37 -2.82 9.79 -2.49
CA ALA A 37 -3.94 9.91 -1.57
C ALA A 37 -4.76 8.61 -1.50
N LEU A 38 -4.98 7.92 -2.62
CA LEU A 38 -5.67 6.61 -2.63
C LEU A 38 -4.89 5.55 -1.83
N VAL A 39 -3.57 5.53 -1.97
CA VAL A 39 -2.68 4.62 -1.22
C VAL A 39 -2.72 4.96 0.27
N GLU A 40 -2.69 6.23 0.64
CA GLU A 40 -2.78 6.66 2.04
C GLU A 40 -4.11 6.25 2.67
N MET A 41 -5.23 6.42 1.98
CA MET A 41 -6.54 5.93 2.44
C MET A 41 -6.53 4.43 2.71
N TYR A 42 -5.91 3.65 1.81
CA TYR A 42 -5.78 2.21 2.00
C TYR A 42 -4.95 1.87 3.24
N VAL A 43 -3.82 2.57 3.47
CA VAL A 43 -2.98 2.41 4.66
C VAL A 43 -3.73 2.76 5.95
N GLN A 44 -4.61 3.76 5.91
CA GLN A 44 -5.49 4.12 7.02
C GLN A 44 -6.65 3.12 7.24
N GLY A 45 -6.68 2.00 6.51
CA GLY A 45 -7.68 0.94 6.68
C GLY A 45 -8.99 1.20 5.94
N VAL A 46 -9.04 2.15 5.02
CA VAL A 46 -10.21 2.34 4.17
C VAL A 46 -10.28 1.20 3.16
N TRP A 47 -11.33 0.39 3.24
CA TRP A 47 -11.56 -0.71 2.30
C TRP A 47 -11.56 -0.19 0.86
N THR A 48 -10.97 -0.93 -0.08
CA THR A 48 -10.85 -0.52 -1.49
C THR A 48 -12.20 -0.15 -2.14
N ARG A 49 -13.29 -0.82 -1.73
CA ARG A 49 -14.66 -0.48 -2.15
C ARG A 49 -15.16 0.85 -1.57
N LYS A 50 -14.76 1.17 -0.34
CA LYS A 50 -15.08 2.45 0.31
C LYS A 50 -14.23 3.58 -0.29
N VAL A 51 -12.98 3.32 -0.66
CA VAL A 51 -12.16 4.27 -1.43
C VAL A 51 -12.87 4.65 -2.73
N LYS A 52 -13.40 3.67 -3.47
CA LYS A 52 -14.19 3.93 -4.68
C LYS A 52 -15.36 4.89 -4.41
N ALA A 53 -16.18 4.60 -3.40
CA ALA A 53 -17.33 5.44 -3.06
C ALA A 53 -16.91 6.88 -2.70
N ILE A 54 -15.87 7.03 -1.89
CA ILE A 54 -15.34 8.35 -1.50
C ILE A 54 -14.84 9.13 -2.71
N THR A 55 -14.13 8.48 -3.64
CA THR A 55 -13.63 9.15 -4.85
C THR A 55 -14.74 9.55 -5.81
N GLU A 56 -15.80 8.75 -5.88
CA GLU A 56 -16.97 9.06 -6.69
C GLU A 56 -17.72 10.29 -6.14
N GLU A 57 -17.87 10.35 -4.82
CA GLU A 57 -18.53 11.47 -4.14
C GLU A 57 -17.71 12.76 -4.19
N LEU A 58 -16.38 12.69 -3.98
CA LEU A 58 -15.53 13.88 -3.91
C LEU A 58 -15.02 14.38 -5.27
N CYS A 59 -14.78 13.47 -6.23
CA CYS A 59 -14.20 13.81 -7.53
C CYS A 59 -15.16 13.58 -8.70
N GLY A 60 -16.42 13.20 -8.43
CA GLY A 60 -17.44 12.89 -9.43
C GLY A 60 -17.13 11.65 -10.28
N HIS A 61 -16.11 10.88 -9.91
CA HIS A 61 -15.57 9.78 -10.72
C HIS A 61 -15.01 8.67 -9.82
N ALA A 62 -15.43 7.44 -10.08
CA ALA A 62 -15.03 6.29 -9.30
C ALA A 62 -13.73 5.66 -9.83
N PHE A 63 -12.80 5.32 -8.92
CA PHE A 63 -11.70 4.40 -9.24
C PHE A 63 -12.13 2.95 -9.05
N ALA A 64 -11.75 2.07 -9.97
CA ALA A 64 -11.95 0.65 -9.79
C ALA A 64 -11.10 0.15 -8.60
N ALA A 65 -11.63 -0.80 -7.83
CA ALA A 65 -10.89 -1.44 -6.73
C ALA A 65 -9.56 -2.06 -7.22
N ALA A 66 -9.53 -2.54 -8.47
CA ALA A 66 -8.31 -3.02 -9.12
C ALA A 66 -7.24 -1.92 -9.29
N THR A 67 -7.65 -0.68 -9.59
CA THR A 67 -6.72 0.46 -9.70
C THR A 67 -6.09 0.80 -8.35
N VAL A 68 -6.90 0.81 -7.28
CA VAL A 68 -6.41 1.01 -5.91
C VAL A 68 -5.44 -0.12 -5.53
N SER A 69 -5.82 -1.37 -5.80
CA SER A 69 -4.96 -2.53 -5.56
C SER A 69 -3.64 -2.45 -6.33
N ALA A 70 -3.65 -2.04 -7.59
CA ALA A 70 -2.44 -1.89 -8.39
C ALA A 70 -1.55 -0.74 -7.88
N ALA A 71 -2.14 0.33 -7.36
CA ALA A 71 -1.41 1.42 -6.74
C ALA A 71 -0.70 0.98 -5.45
N THR A 72 -1.33 0.10 -4.66
CA THR A 72 -0.78 -0.40 -3.40
C THR A 72 0.30 -1.46 -3.60
N VAL A 73 0.38 -2.14 -4.75
CA VAL A 73 1.48 -3.09 -5.06
C VAL A 73 2.85 -2.43 -4.92
N ARG A 74 2.96 -1.12 -5.16
CA ARG A 74 4.23 -0.38 -4.95
C ARG A 74 4.70 -0.39 -3.50
N LEU A 75 3.81 -0.63 -2.55
CA LEU A 75 4.17 -0.80 -1.13
C LEU A 75 4.79 -2.17 -0.86
N ASP A 76 4.61 -3.17 -1.72
CA ASP A 76 5.10 -4.53 -1.47
C ASP A 76 6.62 -4.57 -1.35
N GLU A 77 7.34 -3.80 -2.14
CA GLU A 77 8.81 -3.70 -2.05
C GLU A 77 9.24 -3.05 -0.73
N ALA A 78 8.57 -1.97 -0.32
CA ALA A 78 8.85 -1.30 0.94
C ALA A 78 8.53 -2.21 2.15
N LEU A 79 7.42 -2.95 2.08
CA LEU A 79 7.05 -3.95 3.09
C LEU A 79 8.07 -5.07 3.15
N LYS A 80 8.47 -5.65 2.00
CA LYS A 80 9.52 -6.67 1.94
C LYS A 80 10.83 -6.19 2.54
N ALA A 81 11.26 -4.97 2.19
CA ALA A 81 12.47 -4.38 2.73
C ALA A 81 12.37 -4.17 4.25
N PHE A 82 11.20 -3.75 4.74
CA PHE A 82 10.92 -3.61 6.16
C PHE A 82 10.98 -4.96 6.90
N PHE A 83 10.35 -6.02 6.37
CA PHE A 83 10.40 -7.37 6.95
C PHE A 83 11.79 -8.01 6.88
N ALA A 84 12.58 -7.70 5.85
CA ALA A 84 13.94 -8.22 5.71
C ALA A 84 14.97 -7.47 6.56
N GLN A 85 14.60 -6.36 7.20
CA GLN A 85 15.53 -5.53 7.94
C GLN A 85 16.00 -6.26 9.21
N PRO A 86 17.32 -6.42 9.42
CA PRO A 86 17.84 -7.06 10.62
C PRO A 86 17.55 -6.19 11.85
N LEU A 87 17.29 -6.88 12.98
CA LEU A 87 17.18 -6.24 14.28
C LEU A 87 18.55 -5.65 14.66
N LYS A 88 18.61 -4.33 14.80
CA LYS A 88 19.87 -3.59 15.00
C LYS A 88 20.40 -3.66 16.43
N GLU A 89 19.53 -3.85 17.41
CA GLU A 89 19.84 -3.68 18.83
C GLU A 89 19.30 -4.84 19.67
N SER A 90 19.86 -4.99 20.87
CA SER A 90 19.34 -5.93 21.86
C SER A 90 18.09 -5.35 22.51
N TYR A 91 16.97 -6.07 22.40
CA TYR A 91 15.71 -5.72 23.04
C TYR A 91 15.57 -6.41 24.40
N PRO A 92 15.75 -5.70 25.53
CA PRO A 92 15.55 -6.26 26.88
C PRO A 92 14.15 -6.81 27.09
N TYR A 93 13.13 -6.17 26.51
CA TYR A 93 11.76 -6.66 26.56
C TYR A 93 11.24 -6.98 25.15
N ARG A 94 10.52 -8.09 25.04
CA ARG A 94 9.90 -8.56 23.80
C ARG A 94 8.46 -8.93 24.11
N ILE A 95 7.54 -8.28 23.41
CA ILE A 95 6.11 -8.55 23.52
C ILE A 95 5.70 -9.30 22.26
N LEU A 96 5.04 -10.44 22.45
CA LEU A 96 4.52 -11.26 21.38
C LEU A 96 3.00 -11.34 21.52
N ASP A 97 2.29 -11.12 20.43
CA ASP A 97 0.84 -11.24 20.34
C ASP A 97 0.44 -11.96 19.05
N ALA A 98 -0.77 -12.51 19.03
CA ALA A 98 -1.34 -13.20 17.88
C ALA A 98 -2.80 -12.78 17.69
N ARG A 99 -3.11 -12.21 16.52
CA ARG A 99 -4.47 -11.89 16.11
C ARG A 99 -4.94 -12.88 15.05
N TYR A 100 -6.14 -13.42 15.20
CA TYR A 100 -6.70 -14.33 14.19
C TYR A 100 -7.49 -13.56 13.14
N GLU A 101 -7.15 -13.78 11.87
CA GLU A 101 -7.82 -13.18 10.72
C GLU A 101 -8.34 -14.26 9.77
N ARG A 102 -9.52 -14.00 9.18
CA ARG A 102 -10.07 -14.87 8.13
C ARG A 102 -9.39 -14.53 6.81
N ALA A 103 -8.45 -15.36 6.40
CA ALA A 103 -7.70 -15.18 5.17
C ALA A 103 -7.93 -16.37 4.23
N ARG A 104 -7.74 -16.13 2.92
CA ARG A 104 -7.83 -17.17 1.90
C ARG A 104 -6.44 -17.69 1.60
N GLU A 105 -6.23 -18.98 1.82
CA GLU A 105 -4.99 -19.69 1.52
C GLU A 105 -5.33 -20.89 0.64
N ALA A 106 -4.63 -21.07 -0.49
CA ALA A 106 -4.86 -22.15 -1.45
C ALA A 106 -6.34 -22.36 -1.84
N GLY A 107 -7.11 -21.26 -1.93
CA GLY A 107 -8.54 -21.29 -2.30
C GLY A 107 -9.52 -21.50 -1.13
N VAL A 108 -9.05 -21.82 0.07
CA VAL A 108 -9.89 -22.05 1.25
C VAL A 108 -9.81 -20.86 2.19
N ILE A 109 -10.96 -20.41 2.71
CA ILE A 109 -11.01 -19.36 3.75
C ILE A 109 -10.85 -20.02 5.11
N ALA A 110 -9.74 -19.74 5.79
CA ALA A 110 -9.42 -20.29 7.10
C ALA A 110 -9.10 -19.17 8.10
N SER A 111 -9.23 -19.48 9.39
CA SER A 111 -8.71 -18.61 10.45
C SER A 111 -7.19 -18.80 10.51
N GLN A 112 -6.45 -17.72 10.26
CA GLN A 112 -5.00 -17.69 10.29
C GLN A 112 -4.52 -16.76 11.40
N ALA A 113 -3.48 -17.18 12.13
CA ALA A 113 -2.84 -16.33 13.12
C ALA A 113 -1.89 -15.35 12.42
N VAL A 114 -2.06 -14.07 12.73
CA VAL A 114 -1.15 -12.97 12.42
C VAL A 114 -0.37 -12.68 13.68
N LEU A 115 0.90 -13.09 13.69
CA LEU A 115 1.81 -12.83 14.81
C LEU A 115 2.34 -11.41 14.75
N VAL A 116 2.52 -10.80 15.91
CA VAL A 116 3.08 -9.45 16.06
C VAL A 116 4.13 -9.50 17.15
N ALA A 117 5.33 -9.02 16.83
CA ALA A 117 6.42 -8.85 17.78
C ALA A 117 6.68 -7.35 18.00
N ILE A 118 6.92 -6.97 19.25
CA ILE A 118 7.32 -5.61 19.61
C ILE A 118 8.54 -5.71 20.51
N GLY A 119 9.63 -5.07 20.09
CA GLY A 119 10.83 -4.91 20.90
C GLY A 119 10.78 -3.59 21.65
N VAL A 120 11.22 -3.59 22.90
CA VAL A 120 11.48 -2.36 23.67
C VAL A 120 12.97 -2.29 23.94
N ASP A 121 13.60 -1.18 23.56
CA ASP A 121 15.02 -0.94 23.81
C ASP A 121 15.29 -0.50 25.25
N TRP A 122 16.55 -0.24 25.58
CA TRP A 122 16.98 0.20 26.91
C TRP A 122 16.47 1.60 27.27
N GLU A 123 16.18 2.43 26.28
CA GLU A 123 15.59 3.76 26.44
C GLU A 123 14.05 3.71 26.57
N GLY A 124 13.45 2.51 26.53
CA GLY A 124 12.01 2.32 26.62
C GLY A 124 11.25 2.62 25.32
N ARG A 125 11.94 2.83 24.19
CA ARG A 125 11.32 3.07 22.90
C ARG A 125 10.83 1.74 22.31
N ARG A 126 9.60 1.77 21.81
CA ARG A 126 8.98 0.63 21.13
C ARG A 126 9.41 0.63 19.67
N LEU A 127 10.27 -0.31 19.30
CA LEU A 127 10.55 -0.62 17.91
C LEU A 127 9.64 -1.79 17.53
N LYS A 128 8.84 -1.62 16.47
CA LYS A 128 7.88 -2.62 16.01
C LYS A 128 8.48 -3.43 14.86
N PRO A 129 9.19 -4.54 15.10
CA PRO A 129 9.39 -5.53 14.05
C PRO A 129 8.07 -6.28 13.85
N PHE A 130 7.28 -5.89 12.86
CA PHE A 130 6.19 -6.76 12.44
C PHE A 130 6.81 -7.99 11.79
N ASP A 131 6.53 -9.18 12.31
CA ASP A 131 6.82 -10.45 11.63
C ASP A 131 5.50 -11.20 11.49
N VAL A 132 4.90 -11.14 10.29
CA VAL A 132 3.70 -11.93 9.99
C VAL A 132 4.12 -13.37 9.71
N PHE A 133 4.22 -14.17 10.77
CA PHE A 133 4.34 -15.62 10.59
C PHE A 133 2.97 -16.20 10.24
N GLN A 134 2.79 -16.58 8.96
CA GLN A 134 1.72 -17.49 8.59
C GLN A 134 2.15 -18.90 8.99
N ARG A 135 1.57 -19.44 10.06
CA ARG A 135 1.77 -20.84 10.42
C ARG A 135 1.13 -21.71 9.33
N LYS A 136 1.94 -22.24 8.39
CA LYS A 136 1.55 -23.44 7.64
C LYS A 136 1.21 -24.50 8.68
N ARG A 137 -0.04 -24.95 8.72
CA ARG A 137 -0.37 -26.17 9.47
C ARG A 137 0.46 -27.31 8.86
N ALA A 138 1.17 -28.03 9.72
CA ALA A 138 1.73 -29.34 9.40
C ALA A 138 0.60 -30.34 9.12
#